data_AF-A0A6M2AGE6-F1
#
_entry.id   AF-A0A6M2AGE6-F1
#
_cell.length_a   1.000
_cell.length_b   1.000
_cell.length_c   1.000
_cell.angle_alpha   90.00
_cell.angle_beta   90.00
_cell.angle_gamma   90.00
#
_symmetry.space_group_name_H-M   'P 1'
#
loop_
_entity.id
_entity.type
_entity.pdbx_description
1 polymer ?
#
loop_
_entity_poly.entity_id
_entity_poly.type
_entity_poly.pdbx_seq_one_letter_code
_entity_poly.pdbx_strand_id
1 'polypeptide(L)' 'MAFLELFRLDYLTLVRFIELHNEIDSFLIDPEISNLKAIHVYEKTGFKKVGSHIPKTGCFSGIEHIIMKKECKIKSS' A
#
# COMPACT_ATOMS: atom_id res chain seq x y z
N MET A 1 19.22 10.38 -2.08
CA MET A 1 17.81 10.24 -1.68
C MET A 1 16.98 10.19 -2.94
N ALA A 2 16.53 8.99 -3.35
CA ALA A 2 15.69 8.86 -4.52
C ALA A 2 14.25 9.18 -4.10
N PHE A 3 13.79 10.36 -4.50
CA PHE A 3 12.37 10.70 -4.55
C PHE A 3 11.67 9.66 -5.42
N LEU A 4 10.86 8.77 -4.82
CA LEU A 4 9.87 7.97 -5.54
C LEU A 4 8.67 8.86 -5.90
N GLU A 5 8.93 9.99 -6.56
CA GLU A 5 7.91 10.63 -7.36
C GLU A 5 7.85 9.92 -8.71
N LEU A 6 6.65 9.68 -9.23
CA LEU A 6 6.36 9.14 -10.57
C LEU A 6 6.37 7.62 -10.81
N PHE A 7 5.93 6.81 -9.85
CA PHE A 7 5.12 5.65 -10.24
C PHE A 7 3.75 5.76 -9.59
N ARG A 8 2.73 6.15 -10.38
CA ARG A 8 1.37 5.69 -10.05
C ARG A 8 1.49 4.17 -9.99
N LEU A 9 1.42 3.57 -8.80
CA LEU A 9 1.27 2.14 -8.69
C LEU A 9 -0.08 1.78 -9.29
N ASP A 10 -0.06 1.43 -10.57
CA ASP A 10 -1.21 0.81 -11.20
C ASP A 10 -1.36 -0.63 -10.70
N TYR A 11 -2.52 -1.20 -10.99
CA TYR A 11 -2.87 -2.53 -10.56
C TYR A 11 -1.87 -3.59 -11.01
N LEU A 12 -1.38 -3.53 -12.25
CA LEU A 12 -0.48 -4.56 -12.80
C LEU A 12 0.89 -4.49 -12.15
N THR A 13 1.40 -3.28 -11.92
CA THR A 13 2.68 -3.03 -11.26
C THR A 13 2.64 -3.53 -9.81
N LEU A 14 1.56 -3.21 -9.08
CA LEU A 14 1.39 -3.66 -7.70
C LEU A 14 1.30 -5.20 -7.60
N VAL A 15 0.51 -5.84 -8.47
CA VAL A 15 0.39 -7.31 -8.51
C VAL A 15 1.75 -7.96 -8.78
N ARG A 16 2.47 -7.49 -9.82
CA ARG A 16 3.80 -8.01 -10.15
C ARG A 16 4.80 -7.85 -9.01
N PHE A 17 4.79 -6.71 -8.34
CA PHE A 17 5.67 -6.47 -7.19
C PHE A 17 5.41 -7.48 -6.06
N ILE A 18 4.13 -7.72 -5.73
CA ILE A 18 3.75 -8.69 -4.70
C ILE A 18 4.16 -10.12 -5.10
N GLU A 19 3.97 -10.50 -6.37
CA GLU A 19 4.32 -11.83 -6.87
C GLU A 19 5.83 -12.10 -6.85
N LEU A 20 6.65 -11.06 -7.10
CA LEU A 20 8.11 -11.12 -7.02
C LEU A 20 8.62 -11.26 -5.58
N HIS A 21 7.81 -10.90 -4.60
CA HIS A 21 8.14 -10.93 -3.17
C HIS A 21 7.22 -11.89 -2.41
N ASN A 22 7.15 -13.13 -2.90
CA ASN A 22 6.26 -14.16 -2.36
C ASN A 22 6.74 -14.75 -1.02
N GLU A 23 7.95 -14.39 -0.58
CA GLU A 23 8.55 -14.71 0.70
C GLU A 23 8.03 -13.83 1.86
N ILE A 24 7.39 -12.70 1.56
CA ILE A 24 6.92 -11.74 2.56
C ILE A 24 5.58 -12.17 3.13
N ASP A 25 5.42 -12.20 4.45
CA ASP A 25 4.15 -12.57 5.11
C ASP A 25 3.03 -11.56 4.86
N SER A 26 3.37 -10.26 4.87
CA SER A 26 2.38 -9.22 4.63
C SER A 26 2.97 -7.90 4.15
N PHE A 27 2.17 -7.15 3.39
CA PHE A 27 2.48 -5.78 2.95
C PHE A 27 1.60 -4.77 3.69
N LEU A 28 2.19 -3.62 4.03
CA LEU A 28 1.49 -2.45 4.54
C LEU A 28 1.63 -1.29 3.55
N ILE A 29 0.55 -0.54 3.36
CA ILE A 29 0.53 0.67 2.54
C ILE A 29 -0.42 1.69 3.17
N ASP A 30 -0.05 2.97 3.11
CA ASP A 30 -0.74 4.06 3.79
C ASP A 30 -1.15 5.18 2.82
N PRO A 31 -2.13 4.97 1.91
CA PRO A 31 -2.61 6.07 1.09
C PRO A 31 -3.20 7.19 1.94
N GLU A 32 -2.95 8.44 1.53
CA GLU A 32 -3.74 9.58 1.95
C GLU A 32 -5.24 9.27 1.76
N ILE A 33 -6.07 9.61 2.76
CA ILE A 33 -7.51 9.29 2.80
C ILE A 33 -8.28 9.83 1.59
N SER A 34 -7.84 10.96 1.02
CA SER A 34 -8.45 11.61 -0.13
C SER A 34 -8.09 10.94 -1.48
N ASN A 35 -7.06 10.10 -1.51
CA ASN A 35 -6.58 9.43 -2.73
C ASN A 35 -7.39 8.17 -3.04
N LEU A 36 -8.68 8.37 -3.34
CA LEU A 36 -9.66 7.31 -3.60
C LEU A 36 -9.22 6.37 -4.74
N LYS A 37 -8.45 6.88 -5.71
CA LYS A 37 -7.93 6.07 -6.81
C LYS A 37 -6.88 5.06 -6.33
N ALA A 38 -5.95 5.47 -5.47
CA ALA A 38 -4.96 4.57 -4.90
C ALA A 38 -5.63 3.52 -4.00
N ILE A 39 -6.52 3.96 -3.12
CA ILE A 39 -7.31 3.09 -2.24
C ILE A 39 -8.03 2.01 -3.05
N HIS A 40 -8.73 2.41 -4.12
CA HIS A 40 -9.45 1.48 -4.99
C HIS A 40 -8.53 0.43 -5.65
N VAL A 41 -7.35 0.85 -6.15
CA VAL A 41 -6.37 -0.08 -6.72
C VAL A 41 -5.89 -1.07 -5.66
N TYR A 42 -5.60 -0.61 -4.45
CA TYR A 42 -5.10 -1.46 -3.36
C TYR A 42 -6.16 -2.46 -2.89
N GLU A 43 -7.42 -2.02 -2.73
CA GLU A 43 -8.56 -2.90 -2.45
C GLU A 43 -8.70 -3.98 -3.53
N LYS A 44 -8.59 -3.61 -4.82
CA LYS A 44 -8.66 -4.55 -5.94
C LYS A 44 -7.52 -5.59 -5.92
N THR A 45 -6.35 -5.23 -5.40
CA THR A 45 -5.21 -6.16 -5.23
C THR A 45 -5.28 -6.98 -3.93
N GLY A 46 -6.33 -6.80 -3.12
CA GLY A 46 -6.60 -7.58 -1.93
C GLY A 46 -6.01 -7.01 -0.64
N PHE A 47 -5.61 -5.73 -0.62
CA PHE A 47 -5.38 -5.02 0.63
C PHE A 47 -6.71 -4.75 1.34
N LYS A 48 -6.68 -4.78 2.67
CA LYS A 48 -7.81 -4.44 3.53
C LYS A 48 -7.43 -3.27 4.44
N LYS A 49 -8.37 -2.37 4.70
CA LYS A 49 -8.19 -1.29 5.68
C LYS A 49 -8.07 -1.90 7.08
N VAL A 50 -7.04 -1.52 7.83
CA VAL A 50 -6.74 -2.03 9.17
C VAL A 50 -6.56 -0.93 10.21
N GLY A 51 -6.52 0.33 9.79
CA GLY A 51 -6.47 1.48 10.69
C GLY A 51 -6.35 2.80 9.93
N SER A 52 -6.13 3.89 10.66
CA SER A 52 -5.72 5.18 10.10
C SER A 52 -4.69 5.83 11.02
N HIS A 53 -3.95 6.78 10.45
CA HIS A 53 -2.93 7.54 11.15
C HIS A 53 -2.78 8.93 10.53
N ILE A 54 -2.39 9.91 11.35
CA ILE A 54 -2.02 11.26 10.91
C ILE A 54 -0.52 11.45 11.17
N PRO A 55 0.33 11.48 10.11
CA PRO A 55 1.75 11.72 10.25
C PRO A 55 2.02 13.07 10.92
N LYS A 56 2.97 13.10 11.84
CA LYS A 56 3.37 14.33 12.57
C LYS A 56 4.49 15.12 11.88
N THR A 57 5.15 14.51 10.89
CA THR A 57 6.35 15.05 10.22
C THR A 57 6.41 14.58 8.76
N GLY A 58 7.16 15.28 7.91
CA GLY A 58 7.37 14.94 6.50
C GLY A 58 6.35 15.59 5.55
N CYS A 59 6.42 15.24 4.26
CA CYS A 59 5.60 15.87 3.20
C CYS A 59 4.08 15.66 3.38
N PHE A 60 3.69 14.62 4.11
CA PHE A 60 2.28 14.29 4.40
C PHE A 60 1.85 14.65 5.83
N SER A 61 2.63 15.50 6.52
CA SER A 61 2.34 15.91 7.90
C SER A 61 0.95 16.56 8.00
N GLY A 62 0.15 16.11 8.98
CA GLY A 62 -1.19 16.63 9.25
C GLY A 62 -2.29 16.12 8.31
N ILE A 63 -1.96 15.26 7.35
CA ILE A 63 -2.91 14.65 6.43
C ILE A 63 -3.28 13.25 6.96
N GLU A 64 -4.55 12.89 6.99
CA GLU A 64 -4.96 11.54 7.42
C GLU A 64 -4.65 10.51 6.33
N HIS A 65 -4.04 9.40 6.74
CA HIS A 65 -3.72 8.26 5.90
C HIS A 65 -4.43 7.01 6.41
N ILE A 66 -4.95 6.19 5.50
CA ILE A 66 -5.54 4.89 5.83
C ILE A 66 -4.44 3.84 5.84
N ILE A 67 -4.25 3.10 6.92
CA ILE A 67 -3.37 1.94 6.93
C ILE A 67 -4.10 0.77 6.30
N MET A 68 -3.53 0.21 5.24
CA MET A 68 -4.05 -0.97 4.54
C MET A 68 -3.04 -2.11 4.59
N LYS A 69 -3.51 -3.33 4.86
CA LYS A 69 -2.68 -4.55 4.95
C LYS A 69 -3.11 -5.58 3.92
N LYS A 70 -2.16 -6.24 3.28
CA LYS A 70 -2.37 -7.46 2.51
C LYS A 70 -1.58 -8.60 3.11
N GLU A 71 -2.27 -9.65 3.53
CA GLU A 71 -1.63 -10.92 3.90
C GLU A 71 -1.22 -11.67 2.62
N CYS A 72 -0.03 -12.26 2.65
CA CYS A 72 0.45 -13.20 1.66
C CYS A 72 0.27 -14.61 2.23
N LYS A 73 -0.27 -15.53 1.45
CA LYS A 73 -0.36 -16.92 1.89
C LYS A 73 1.03 -17.52 1.78
N ILE A 74 1.61 -17.96 2.90
CA ILE A 74 2.75 -18.87 2.88
C ILE A 74 2.28 -20.10 2.08
N LYS A 75 2.97 -20.41 0.98
CA LYS A 75 2.76 -21.69 0.29
C LYS A 75 3.31 -22.77 1.23
N SER A 76 2.43 -23.46 1.94
CA SER A 76 2.79 -24.68 2.65
C SER A 76 3.43 -25.63 1.64
N SER A 77 4.68 -26.01 1.91
CA SER A 77 5.47 -26.97 1.14
C SER A 77 4.80 -28.34 1.11
#